data_AF-A0A2E8UMH3-F1
#
_entry.id   AF-A0A2E8UMH3-F1
#
_cell.length_a   1.000
_cell.length_b   1.000
_cell.length_c   1.000
_cell.angle_alpha   90.00
_cell.angle_beta   90.00
_cell.angle_gamma   90.00
#
_symmetry.space_group_name_H-M   'P 1'
#
loop_
_entity.id
_entity.type
_entity.pdbx_description
1 polymer ?
#
loop_
_entity_poly.entity_id
_entity_poly.type
_entity_poly.pdbx_seq_one_letter_code
_entity_poly.pdbx_strand_id
1 'polypeptide(L)'
;MADALIEALSENNGDMVVALKSIVSAEVRVVLEGGDVVGLNLDDTKVSDEALAQLHGLAKLRWIGLVRTEVTADGVEALRKALPDCTVLADLPK
;
A
#
# COMPACT_ATOMS: atom_id res chain seq x y z
N MET A 1 -14.35 11.39 -2.53
CA MET A 1 -14.20 10.29 -1.56
C MET A 1 -12.84 10.47 -0.92
N ALA A 2 -12.72 10.22 0.38
CA ALA A 2 -11.43 10.31 1.07
C ALA A 2 -10.64 9.02 0.81
N ASP A 3 -9.33 9.18 0.61
CA ASP A 3 -8.41 8.05 0.48
C ASP A 3 -8.21 7.39 1.84
N ALA A 4 -8.40 6.07 1.91
CA ALA A 4 -8.40 5.34 3.17
C ALA A 4 -7.04 5.41 3.89
N LEU A 5 -5.92 5.39 3.15
CA LEU A 5 -4.59 5.40 3.74
C LEU A 5 -4.21 6.81 4.22
N ILE A 6 -4.57 7.85 3.49
CA ILE A 6 -4.34 9.24 3.93
C ILE A 6 -5.13 9.54 5.20
N GLU A 7 -6.40 9.13 5.24
CA GLU A 7 -7.26 9.26 6.43
C GLU A 7 -6.65 8.52 7.62
N ALA A 8 -6.26 7.25 7.43
CA ALA A 8 -5.65 6.47 8.49
C ALA A 8 -4.30 7.03 8.97
N LEU A 9 -3.47 7.59 8.09
CA LEU A 9 -2.23 8.26 8.49
C LEU A 9 -2.52 9.49 9.36
N SER A 10 -3.55 10.27 9.01
CA SER A 10 -3.98 11.42 9.80
C SER A 10 -4.52 11.00 11.18
N GLU A 11 -5.28 9.91 11.25
CA GLU A 11 -5.84 9.38 12.52
C GLU A 11 -4.76 8.79 13.42
N ASN A 12 -3.68 8.26 12.84
CA ASN A 12 -2.62 7.55 13.55
C ASN A 12 -1.34 8.38 13.75
N ASN A 13 -1.44 9.71 13.75
CA ASN A 13 -0.30 10.63 13.95
C ASN A 13 0.89 10.36 13.00
N GLY A 14 0.62 9.89 11.78
CA GLY A 14 1.64 9.53 10.79
C GLY A 14 2.34 8.20 11.01
N ASP A 15 1.90 7.36 11.96
CA ASP A 15 2.43 6.01 12.11
C ASP A 15 1.92 5.11 10.97
N MET A 16 2.80 4.84 10.01
CA MET A 16 2.50 4.03 8.84
C MET A 16 2.06 2.60 9.21
N VAL A 17 2.68 1.97 10.21
CA VAL A 17 2.35 0.57 10.55
C VAL A 17 0.97 0.49 11.19
N VAL A 18 0.60 1.43 12.04
CA VAL A 18 -0.73 1.48 12.66
C VAL A 18 -1.80 1.89 11.64
N ALA A 19 -1.49 2.85 10.77
CA ALA A 19 -2.39 3.27 9.68
C ALA A 19 -2.69 2.09 8.74
N LEU A 20 -1.66 1.40 8.26
CA LEU A 20 -1.81 0.18 7.46
C LEU A 20 -2.66 -0.86 8.19
N LYS A 21 -2.38 -1.12 9.48
CA LYS A 21 -3.17 -2.07 10.29
C LYS A 21 -4.65 -1.66 10.48
N SER A 22 -4.96 -0.38 10.35
CA SER A 22 -6.33 0.13 10.52
C SER A 22 -7.15 0.04 9.24
N ILE A 23 -6.52 0.18 8.07
CA ILE A 23 -7.19 0.06 6.76
C ILE A 23 -7.24 -1.37 6.25
N VAL A 24 -6.32 -2.23 6.70
CA VAL A 24 -6.34 -3.66 6.38
C VAL A 24 -7.31 -4.37 7.34
N SER A 25 -8.37 -4.99 6.80
CA SER A 25 -9.28 -5.83 7.59
C SER A 25 -8.56 -7.10 8.08
N ALA A 26 -9.20 -7.90 8.95
CA ALA A 26 -8.63 -9.17 9.43
C ALA A 26 -8.28 -10.18 8.30
N GLU A 27 -8.81 -9.98 7.09
CA GLU A 27 -8.52 -10.78 5.89
C GLU A 27 -7.33 -10.23 5.08
N VAL A 28 -6.97 -8.97 5.31
CA VAL A 28 -5.90 -8.22 4.64
C VAL A 28 -4.67 -8.17 5.55
N ARG A 29 -3.49 -8.54 5.02
CA ARG A 29 -2.30 -8.81 5.84
C ARG A 29 -1.19 -7.77 5.64
N VAL A 30 -0.71 -7.22 6.74
CA VAL A 30 0.62 -6.59 6.85
C VAL A 30 1.58 -7.64 7.40
N VAL A 31 2.62 -7.97 6.63
CA VAL A 31 3.68 -8.90 7.04
C VAL A 31 4.89 -8.09 7.47
N LEU A 32 5.33 -8.33 8.71
CA LEU A 32 6.51 -7.69 9.29
C LEU A 32 7.63 -8.72 9.46
N GLU A 33 8.84 -8.38 9.04
CA GLU A 33 10.06 -9.15 9.34
C GLU A 33 11.04 -8.23 10.08
N GLY A 34 11.39 -8.59 11.33
CA GLY A 34 12.33 -7.79 12.13
C GLY A 34 11.88 -6.36 12.46
N GLY A 35 10.58 -6.05 12.28
CA GLY A 35 10.03 -4.70 12.46
C GLY A 35 9.78 -3.94 11.15
N ASP A 36 10.25 -4.45 10.01
CA ASP A 36 10.05 -3.84 8.70
C ASP A 36 8.86 -4.44 7.97
N VAL A 37 8.12 -3.61 7.21
CA VAL A 37 7.04 -4.08 6.33
C VAL A 37 7.63 -4.75 5.10
N VAL A 38 7.40 -6.05 4.95
CA VAL A 38 7.90 -6.84 3.82
C VAL A 38 6.81 -7.34 2.87
N GLY A 39 5.56 -7.32 3.32
CA GLY A 39 4.42 -7.76 2.54
C GLY A 39 3.18 -6.99 2.92
N LEU A 40 2.44 -6.53 1.92
CA LEU A 40 1.26 -5.72 2.16
C LEU A 40 0.14 -6.13 1.20
N ASN A 41 -0.99 -6.55 1.74
CA ASN A 41 -2.21 -6.66 0.95
C ASN A 41 -3.00 -5.35 1.11
N LEU A 42 -3.42 -4.72 0.01
CA LEU A 42 -4.37 -3.60 -0.01
C LEU A 42 -5.51 -3.89 -0.99
N ASP A 43 -5.74 -5.15 -1.35
CA ASP A 43 -6.85 -5.55 -2.20
C ASP A 43 -8.18 -5.07 -1.60
N ASP A 44 -9.12 -4.66 -2.45
CA ASP A 44 -10.42 -4.10 -2.08
C ASP A 44 -10.39 -2.84 -1.21
N THR A 45 -9.24 -2.17 -1.11
CA THR A 45 -9.13 -0.90 -0.37
C THR A 45 -9.26 0.31 -1.29
N LYS A 46 -9.83 1.39 -0.75
CA LYS A 46 -9.95 2.68 -1.46
C LYS A 46 -8.66 3.49 -1.34
N VAL A 47 -7.60 2.95 -1.93
CA VAL A 47 -6.29 3.60 -2.05
C VAL A 47 -6.07 4.10 -3.47
N SER A 48 -5.54 5.31 -3.59
CA SER A 48 -5.23 6.01 -4.84
C SER A 48 -3.71 6.12 -5.07
N ASP A 49 -3.32 6.60 -6.24
CA ASP A 49 -1.90 6.85 -6.58
C ASP A 49 -1.21 7.81 -5.60
N GLU A 50 -1.93 8.81 -5.09
CA GLU A 50 -1.40 9.78 -4.13
C GLU A 50 -1.05 9.12 -2.80
N ALA A 51 -1.91 8.22 -2.34
CA ALA A 51 -1.65 7.45 -1.14
C ALA A 51 -0.57 6.39 -1.34
N LEU A 52 -0.50 5.78 -2.53
CA LEU A 52 0.56 4.84 -2.88
C LEU A 52 1.95 5.49 -2.80
N ALA A 53 2.06 6.78 -3.12
CA ALA A 53 3.30 7.53 -2.97
C ALA A 53 3.81 7.62 -1.52
N GLN A 54 2.92 7.48 -0.53
CA GLN A 54 3.30 7.41 0.89
C GLN A 54 4.06 6.11 1.22
N LEU A 55 3.91 5.07 0.40
CA LEU A 55 4.55 3.76 0.61
C LEU A 55 5.99 3.70 0.08
N HIS A 56 6.48 4.74 -0.62
CA HIS A 56 7.84 4.77 -1.16
C HIS A 56 8.94 4.59 -0.10
N GLY A 57 8.67 4.91 1.17
CA GLY A 57 9.61 4.72 2.28
C GLY A 57 9.78 3.26 2.72
N LEU A 58 8.92 2.34 2.26
CA LEU A 58 8.96 0.93 2.64
C LEU A 58 10.00 0.15 1.82
N ALA A 59 11.28 0.50 1.98
CA ALA A 59 12.38 -0.04 1.18
C ALA A 59 12.57 -1.57 1.27
N LYS A 60 11.99 -2.22 2.29
CA LYS A 60 12.02 -3.68 2.45
C LYS A 60 10.75 -4.38 1.94
N LEU A 61 9.81 -3.65 1.34
CA LEU A 61 8.60 -4.23 0.80
C LEU A 61 8.93 -5.13 -0.38
N ARG A 62 8.54 -6.40 -0.29
CA ARG A 62 8.84 -7.43 -1.30
C ARG A 62 7.64 -7.74 -2.17
N TRP A 63 6.43 -7.53 -1.67
CA TRP A 63 5.21 -7.71 -2.43
C TRP A 63 4.09 -6.80 -1.95
N ILE A 64 3.25 -6.36 -2.88
CA ILE A 64 2.06 -5.57 -2.61
C ILE A 64 0.88 -6.03 -3.47
N GLY A 65 -0.28 -6.22 -2.86
CA GLY A 65 -1.57 -6.46 -3.53
C GLY A 65 -2.35 -5.16 -3.66
N LEU A 66 -2.83 -4.84 -4.87
CA LEU A 66 -3.58 -3.64 -5.22
C LEU A 66 -4.80 -3.99 -6.09
N VAL A 67 -5.31 -5.22 -5.98
CA VAL A 67 -6.47 -5.70 -6.76
C VAL A 67 -7.74 -4.98 -6.30
N ARG A 68 -8.58 -4.51 -7.24
CA ARG A 68 -9.81 -3.75 -6.94
C ARG A 68 -9.56 -2.48 -6.10
N THR A 69 -8.46 -1.79 -6.36
CA THR A 69 -8.14 -0.47 -5.78
C THR A 69 -8.42 0.67 -6.77
N GLU A 70 -8.23 1.92 -6.34
CA GLU A 70 -8.33 3.10 -7.21
C GLU A 70 -6.96 3.50 -7.81
N VAL A 71 -5.94 2.64 -7.67
CA VAL A 71 -4.59 2.84 -8.21
C VAL A 71 -4.60 2.67 -9.74
N THR A 72 -3.91 3.57 -10.45
CA THR A 72 -3.76 3.53 -11.90
C THR A 72 -2.48 2.82 -12.34
N ALA A 73 -2.35 2.57 -13.65
CA ALA A 73 -1.12 2.05 -14.23
C ALA A 73 0.10 2.95 -13.97
N ASP A 74 -0.10 4.27 -14.03
CA ASP A 74 0.95 5.24 -13.75
C ASP A 74 1.40 5.19 -12.29
N GLY A 75 0.45 5.02 -11.36
CA GLY A 75 0.74 4.80 -9.94
C GLY A 75 1.55 3.53 -9.71
N VAL A 76 1.19 2.42 -10.35
CA VAL A 76 1.97 1.17 -10.28
C VAL A 76 3.37 1.33 -10.86
N GLU A 77 3.53 2.01 -12.00
CA GLU A 77 4.86 2.29 -12.57
C GLU A 77 5.72 3.16 -11.65
N ALA A 78 5.12 4.18 -11.02
CA ALA A 78 5.80 5.03 -10.04
C ALA A 78 6.27 4.19 -8.84
N LEU A 79 5.40 3.32 -8.31
CA LEU A 79 5.75 2.44 -7.21
C LEU A 79 6.87 1.45 -7.58
N ARG A 80 6.84 0.87 -8.79
CA ARG A 80 7.91 -0.01 -9.29
C ARG A 80 9.23 0.72 -9.43
N LYS A 81 9.23 2.00 -9.79
CA LYS A 81 10.45 2.82 -9.85
C LYS A 81 11.00 3.13 -8.46
N ALA A 82 10.12 3.37 -7.48
CA ALA A 82 10.51 3.63 -6.10
C ALA A 82 10.98 2.36 -5.35
N LEU A 83 10.33 1.22 -5.63
CA LEU A 83 10.56 -0.07 -4.99
C LEU A 83 10.81 -1.15 -6.07
N PRO A 84 12.01 -1.15 -6.71
CA PRO A 84 12.31 -2.02 -7.84
C PRO A 84 12.31 -3.52 -7.49
N ASP A 85 12.58 -3.85 -6.23
CA ASP A 85 12.57 -5.23 -5.73
C ASP A 85 11.18 -5.70 -5.24
N CYS A 86 10.17 -4.83 -5.32
CA CYS A 86 8.80 -5.12 -4.88
C CYS A 86 7.95 -5.71 -6.02
N THR A 87 7.34 -6.85 -5.75
CA THR A 87 6.38 -7.48 -6.66
C THR A 87 5.00 -6.84 -6.50
N VAL A 88 4.57 -6.06 -7.48
CA VAL A 88 3.23 -5.46 -7.51
C VAL A 88 2.23 -6.39 -8.20
N LEU A 89 1.15 -6.75 -7.48
CA LEU A 89 0.01 -7.52 -7.96
C LEU A 89 -1.20 -6.59 -8.07
N ALA A 90 -1.57 -6.18 -9.28
CA ALA A 90 -2.72 -5.30 -9.53
C ALA A 90 -3.53 -5.84 -10.71
N ASP A 91 -4.85 -5.73 -10.67
CA ASP A 91 -5.76 -6.09 -11.78
C ASP A 91 -6.00 -4.90 -12.70
N LEU A 92 -4.92 -4.33 -13.24
CA LEU A 92 -5.02 -3.23 -14.19
C LEU A 92 -5.49 -3.76 -15.56
N PRO A 93 -6.42 -3.06 -16.24
CA PRO A 93 -6.71 -3.35 -17.63
C PRO A 93 -5.43 -3.19 -18.46
N LYS A 94 -5.17 -4.17 -19.35
CA LYS A 94 -4.03 -4.15 -20.27
C LYS A 94 -4.10 -3.01 -21.28
#